data_AF-A0AAW2V496-F1
#
_entry.id   AF-A0AAW2V496-F1
#
_cell.length_a   1.000
_cell.length_b   1.000
_cell.length_c   1.000
_cell.angle_alpha   90.00
_cell.angle_beta   90.00
_cell.angle_gamma   90.00
#
_symmetry.space_group_name_H-M   'P 1'
#
loop_
_entity.id
_entity.type
_entity.pdbx_description
1 polymer ?
#
loop_
_entity_poly.entity_id
_entity_poly.type
_entity_poly.pdbx_seq_one_letter_code
_entity_poly.pdbx_strand_id
1 'polypeptide(L)'
;MMVMTTYTKLKGMWNEFASYSKVPNCTSGAKYDLLREREEEKLHQFFMGLDDALSGTVRSQILNLDPLPTMNKSYAMITKKERHRKMMRGRDTQIEEIAKAVTTPGKWEGI
;
A
#
# COMPACT_ATOMS: atom_id res chain seq x y z
N MET A 1 1.67 -2.37 -10.30
CA MET A 1 2.75 -1.37 -10.09
C MET A 1 3.21 -1.46 -8.63
N MET A 2 4.49 -1.22 -8.30
CA MET A 2 4.98 -1.31 -6.91
C MET A 2 4.50 -0.10 -6.10
N VAL A 3 4.10 -0.31 -4.84
CA VAL A 3 3.56 0.74 -3.95
C VAL A 3 4.55 1.90 -3.79
N MET A 4 5.84 1.58 -3.71
CA MET A 4 6.94 2.55 -3.64
C MET A 4 6.98 3.48 -4.86
N THR A 5 6.78 2.96 -6.08
CA THR A 5 6.86 3.76 -7.31
C THR A 5 5.73 4.78 -7.36
N THR A 6 4.50 4.36 -7.01
CA THR A 6 3.35 5.27 -6.90
C THR A 6 3.60 6.35 -5.85
N TYR A 7 4.08 5.95 -4.67
CA TYR A 7 4.37 6.90 -3.58
C TYR A 7 5.43 7.92 -3.96
N THR A 8 6.54 7.50 -4.56
CA THR A 8 7.63 8.40 -4.96
C THR A 8 7.16 9.41 -6.00
N LYS A 9 6.37 8.98 -6.99
CA LYS A 9 5.80 9.89 -8.00
C LYS A 9 4.89 10.94 -7.37
N LEU A 10 3.94 10.51 -6.53
CA LEU A 10 3.03 11.42 -5.84
C LEU A 10 3.75 12.37 -4.89
N LYS A 11 4.76 11.88 -4.15
CA LYS A 11 5.58 12.70 -3.27
C LYS A 11 6.32 13.81 -4.03
N GLY A 12 6.80 13.53 -5.24
CA GLY A 12 7.37 14.56 -6.11
C GLY A 12 6.38 15.70 -6.39
N MET A 13 5.16 15.33 -6.83
CA MET A 13 4.09 16.30 -7.12
C MET A 13 3.67 17.11 -5.87
N TRP A 14 3.54 16.45 -4.71
CA TRP A 14 3.18 17.14 -3.46
C TRP A 14 4.26 18.10 -2.99
N ASN A 15 5.53 17.74 -3.16
CA ASN A 15 6.64 18.62 -2.80
C ASN A 15 6.67 19.86 -3.70
N GLU A 16 6.47 19.67 -4.99
CA GLU A 16 6.36 20.77 -5.96
C GLU A 16 5.15 21.66 -5.62
N PHE A 17 3.97 21.09 -5.36
CA PHE A 17 2.79 21.85 -4.94
C PHE A 17 3.02 22.62 -3.63
N ALA A 18 3.66 22.00 -2.64
CA ALA A 18 3.99 22.65 -1.37
C ALA A 18 4.99 23.83 -1.54
N SER A 19 5.81 23.81 -2.59
CA SER A 19 6.73 24.91 -2.88
C SER A 19 5.99 26.19 -3.33
N TYR A 20 4.88 26.03 -4.06
CA TYR A 20 4.04 27.13 -4.53
C TYR A 20 2.96 27.51 -3.52
N SER A 21 2.33 26.53 -2.89
CA SER A 21 1.16 26.70 -2.03
C SER A 21 1.57 26.77 -0.56
N LYS A 22 1.96 27.97 -0.12
CA LYS A 22 2.35 28.23 1.27
C LYS A 22 1.12 28.28 2.17
N VAL A 23 1.14 27.49 3.23
CA VAL A 23 0.15 27.62 4.31
C VAL A 23 0.45 28.90 5.08
N PRO A 24 -0.53 29.78 5.32
CA PRO A 24 -0.31 30.99 6.10
C PRO A 24 0.30 30.68 7.47
N ASN A 25 1.31 31.44 7.88
CA ASN A 25 1.89 31.34 9.21
C ASN A 25 1.00 32.08 10.21
N CYS A 26 -0.10 31.43 10.62
CA CYS A 26 -0.93 31.87 11.73
C CYS A 26 -0.93 30.80 12.84
N THR A 27 -1.16 31.25 14.08
CA THR A 27 -1.28 30.37 15.26
C THR A 27 -2.71 29.88 15.47
N SER A 28 -3.61 30.10 14.50
CA SER A 28 -5.03 29.78 14.63
C SER A 28 -5.33 28.31 14.33
N GLY A 29 -6.45 27.81 14.89
CA GLY A 29 -6.98 26.48 14.59
C GLY A 29 -7.13 26.21 13.09
N ALA A 30 -7.45 27.24 12.30
CA ALA A 30 -7.57 27.17 10.85
C ALA A 30 -6.31 26.64 10.15
N LYS A 31 -5.11 26.91 10.67
CA LYS A 31 -3.86 26.33 10.13
C LYS A 31 -3.84 24.81 10.30
N TYR A 32 -4.27 24.32 11.45
CA TYR A 32 -4.31 22.88 11.74
C TYR A 32 -5.36 22.18 10.88
N ASP A 33 -6.53 22.79 10.70
CA ASP A 33 -7.58 22.25 9.82
C ASP A 33 -7.10 22.15 8.37
N LEU A 34 -6.45 23.20 7.84
CA LEU A 34 -5.87 23.17 6.48
C LEU A 34 -4.77 22.12 6.31
N LEU A 35 -3.92 21.93 7.32
CA LEU A 35 -2.88 20.89 7.28
C LEU A 35 -3.48 19.48 7.35
N ARG A 36 -4.54 19.30 8.15
CA ARG A 36 -5.29 18.04 8.21
C ARG A 36 -5.92 17.73 6.86
N GLU A 37 -6.65 18.68 6.27
CA GLU A 37 -7.28 18.53 4.96
C GLU A 37 -6.27 18.16 3.87
N ARG A 38 -5.11 18.84 3.82
CA ARG A 38 -4.04 18.49 2.87
C ARG A 38 -3.49 17.08 3.08
N GLU A 39 -3.39 16.61 4.32
CA GLU A 39 -2.92 15.26 4.59
C GLU A 39 -3.97 14.21 4.19
N GLU A 40 -5.26 14.51 4.41
CA GLU A 40 -6.38 13.69 3.93
C GLU A 40 -6.44 13.61 2.40
N GLU A 41 -6.22 14.71 1.70
CA GLU A 41 -6.14 14.74 0.24
C GLU A 41 -4.99 13.87 -0.29
N LYS A 42 -3.80 13.92 0.33
CA LYS A 42 -2.67 13.05 -0.04
C LYS A 42 -3.02 11.57 0.12
N LEU A 43 -3.72 11.20 1.19
CA LEU A 43 -4.18 9.83 1.41
C LEU A 43 -5.12 9.37 0.30
N HIS A 44 -6.10 10.21 -0.06
CA HIS A 44 -7.03 9.92 -1.14
C HIS A 44 -6.31 9.73 -2.48
N GLN A 45 -5.43 10.66 -2.86
CA GLN A 45 -4.65 10.57 -4.10
C GLN A 45 -3.75 9.33 -4.11
N PHE A 46 -3.16 8.98 -2.95
CA PHE A 46 -2.40 7.74 -2.82
C PHE A 46 -3.26 6.52 -3.07
N PHE A 47 -4.43 6.43 -2.43
CA PHE A 47 -5.33 5.28 -2.61
C PHE A 47 -5.86 5.15 -4.03
N MET A 48 -6.14 6.26 -4.72
CA MET A 48 -6.53 6.25 -6.14
C MET A 48 -5.43 5.74 -7.07
N GLY A 49 -4.16 6.00 -6.73
CA GLY A 49 -3.01 5.57 -7.53
C GLY A 49 -2.58 4.11 -7.30
N LEU A 50 -3.24 3.39 -6.39
CA LEU A 50 -2.91 2.00 -6.04
C LEU A 50 -3.80 0.99 -6.76
N ASP A 51 -3.25 -0.20 -6.96
CA ASP A 51 -3.98 -1.34 -7.48
C ASP A 51 -4.93 -1.91 -6.41
N ASP A 52 -6.22 -1.98 -6.73
CA ASP A 52 -7.27 -2.48 -5.83
C ASP A 52 -7.06 -3.94 -5.43
N ALA A 53 -6.51 -4.78 -6.31
CA ALA A 53 -6.24 -6.19 -6.00
C ALA A 53 -5.16 -6.35 -4.91
N LEU A 54 -4.30 -5.34 -4.74
CA LEU A 54 -3.26 -5.31 -3.71
C LEU A 54 -3.70 -4.56 -2.45
N SER A 55 -4.42 -3.46 -2.65
CA SER A 55 -4.63 -2.46 -1.62
C SER A 55 -6.05 -2.43 -1.05
N GLY A 56 -7.05 -3.00 -1.72
CA GLY A 56 -8.47 -2.86 -1.36
C GLY A 56 -8.78 -3.13 0.12
N THR A 57 -8.35 -4.27 0.67
CA THR A 57 -8.59 -4.60 2.09
C THR A 57 -7.88 -3.64 3.05
N VAL A 58 -6.65 -3.23 2.75
CA VAL A 58 -5.88 -2.33 3.62
C VAL A 58 -6.39 -0.90 3.51
N ARG A 59 -6.83 -0.49 2.31
CA ARG A 59 -7.53 0.77 2.06
C ARG A 59 -8.79 0.86 2.91
N SER A 60 -9.65 -0.17 2.90
CA SER A 60 -10.83 -0.22 3.79
C SER A 60 -10.45 -0.16 5.26
N GLN A 61 -9.41 -0.89 5.69
CA GLN A 61 -8.94 -0.83 7.09
C GLN A 61 -8.47 0.57 7.48
N ILE A 62 -7.74 1.26 6.61
CA ILE A 62 -7.26 2.61 6.86
C ILE A 62 -8.43 3.60 6.94
N LEU A 63 -9.41 3.49 6.03
CA LEU A 63 -10.59 4.36 6.01
C LEU A 63 -11.50 4.18 7.24
N ASN A 64 -11.42 3.04 7.91
CA ASN A 64 -12.16 2.78 9.16
C ASN A 64 -11.45 3.29 10.43
N LEU A 65 -10.25 3.87 10.32
CA LEU A 65 -9.55 4.44 11.46
C LEU A 65 -10.02 5.87 11.72
N ASP A 66 -10.39 6.16 12.98
CA ASP A 66 -10.72 7.51 13.44
C ASP A 66 -9.79 7.91 14.61
N PRO A 67 -8.93 8.93 14.46
CA PRO A 67 -8.74 9.75 13.26
C PRO A 67 -7.98 9.02 12.14
N LEU A 68 -8.17 9.47 10.90
CA LEU A 68 -7.44 8.97 9.73
C LEU A 68 -5.92 9.00 9.98
N PRO A 69 -5.19 7.92 9.67
CA PRO A 69 -3.75 7.86 9.93
C PRO A 69 -2.98 8.75 8.95
N THR A 70 -1.78 9.18 9.35
CA THR A 70 -0.89 9.96 8.48
C THR A 70 -0.49 9.19 7.21
N MET A 71 -0.09 9.94 6.19
CA MET A 71 0.35 9.38 4.91
C MET A 71 1.49 8.36 5.07
N ASN A 72 2.41 8.62 6.00
CA ASN A 72 3.52 7.72 6.31
C ASN A 72 3.05 6.39 6.91
N LYS A 73 2.09 6.44 7.83
CA LYS A 73 1.53 5.23 8.46
C LYS A 73 0.75 4.40 7.44
N SER A 74 -0.06 5.04 6.60
CA SER A 74 -0.79 4.40 5.51
C SER A 74 0.15 3.72 4.50
N TYR A 75 1.21 4.42 4.09
CA TYR A 75 2.25 3.86 3.22
C TYR A 75 2.90 2.61 3.84
N ALA A 76 3.25 2.65 5.13
CA ALA A 76 3.85 1.51 5.83
C ALA A 76 2.89 0.31 5.91
N MET A 77 1.61 0.54 6.19
CA MET A 77 0.58 -0.51 6.24
C MET A 77 0.43 -1.22 4.90
N ILE A 78 0.34 -0.46 3.81
CA ILE A 78 0.18 -1.01 2.46
C ILE A 78 1.45 -1.73 2.00
N THR A 79 2.62 -1.16 2.25
CA THR A 79 3.90 -1.81 1.92
C THR A 79 4.08 -3.13 2.69
N LYS A 80 3.68 -3.17 3.97
CA LYS A 80 3.68 -4.40 4.77
C LYS A 80 2.77 -5.47 4.15
N LYS A 81 1.56 -5.08 3.71
CA LYS A 81 0.64 -6.00 3.01
C LYS A 81 1.21 -6.48 1.68
N GLU A 82 1.82 -5.61 0.89
CA GLU A 82 2.47 -5.98 -0.38
C GLU A 82 3.55 -7.03 -0.15
N ARG A 83 4.45 -6.79 0.81
CA ARG A 83 5.50 -7.74 1.19
C ARG A 83 4.91 -9.07 1.64
N HIS A 84 3.89 -9.05 2.50
CA HIS A 84 3.24 -10.26 2.98
C HIS A 84 2.59 -11.06 1.84
N ARG A 85 1.88 -10.40 0.93
CA ARG A 85 1.27 -11.05 -0.26
C ARG A 85 2.33 -11.69 -1.16
N LYS A 86 3.48 -11.01 -1.38
CA LYS A 86 4.60 -11.59 -2.14
C LYS A 86 5.16 -12.86 -1.48
N MET A 87 5.32 -12.84 -0.15
CA MET A 87 5.80 -14.01 0.60
C MET A 87 4.82 -15.19 0.54
N MET A 88 3.50 -14.95 0.66
CA MET A 88 2.51 -16.03 0.62
C MET A 88 2.44 -16.68 -0.75
N ARG A 89 2.42 -15.88 -1.82
CA ARG A 89 2.47 -16.41 -3.20
C ARG A 89 3.65 -17.34 -3.43
N GLY A 90 4.82 -17.01 -2.87
CA GLY A 90 6.02 -17.85 -2.97
C GLY A 90 5.87 -19.21 -2.27
N ARG A 91 5.18 -19.25 -1.12
CA ARG A 91 4.87 -20.52 -0.43
C ARG A 91 3.87 -21.35 -1.20
N ASP A 92 2.82 -20.73 -1.74
CA ASP A 92 1.79 -21.44 -2.49
C ASP A 92 2.39 -22.15 -3.71
N THR A 93 3.30 -21.48 -4.44
CA THR A 93 4.05 -22.11 -5.54
C THR A 93 4.90 -23.29 -5.09
N GLN A 94 5.58 -23.18 -3.94
CA GLN A 94 6.40 -24.28 -3.42
C GLN A 94 5.54 -25.48 -3.00
N ILE A 95 4.38 -25.24 -2.38
CA ILE A 95 3.43 -26.29 -2.00
C ILE A 95 2.89 -26.99 -3.26
N GLU A 96 2.58 -26.24 -4.31
CA GLU A 96 2.09 -26.79 -5.58
C GLU A 96 3.15 -27.63 -6.30
N GLU A 97 4.41 -27.20 -6.29
CA GLU A 97 5.54 -27.97 -6.84
C GLU A 97 5.75 -29.29 -6.08
N ILE A 98 5.72 -29.25 -4.74
CA ILE A 98 5.83 -30.44 -3.91
C ILE A 98 4.66 -31.39 -4.17
N ALA A 99 3.42 -30.87 -4.23
CA ALA A 99 2.25 -31.68 -4.50
C ALA A 99 2.33 -32.37 -5.88
N LYS A 100 2.79 -31.66 -6.91
CA LYS A 100 3.01 -32.24 -8.25
C LYS A 100 4.06 -33.34 -8.24
N ALA A 101 5.17 -33.15 -7.52
CA ALA A 101 6.24 -34.15 -7.40
C ALA A 101 5.79 -35.41 -6.63
N VAL A 102 4.89 -35.28 -5.66
CA VAL A 102 4.33 -36.42 -4.92
C VAL A 102 3.28 -37.18 -5.74
N THR A 103 2.57 -36.51 -6.65
CA THR A 103 1.45 -37.10 -7.40
C THR A 103 1.88 -37.74 -8.73
N THR A 104 3.14 -37.59 -9.16
CA THR A 104 3.65 -38.35 -10.31
C THR A 104 3.62 -39.86 -10.00
N PRO A 105 2.85 -40.68 -10.75
CA PRO A 105 2.78 -42.10 -10.49
C PRO A 105 4.15 -42.73 -10.77
N GLY A 106 4.79 -43.25 -9.73
CA GLY A 106 5.99 -44.07 -9.87
C GLY A 106 5.66 -45.31 -10.68
N LYS A 107 6.26 -45.41 -11.87
CA LYS A 107 6.26 -46.62 -12.70
C LYS A 107 7.10 -47.68 -12.00
N TRP A 108 6.48 -48.46 -11.11
CA TRP A 108 7.07 -49.67 -10.50
C TRP A 108 6.78 -50.91 -11.35
N GLU A 109 7.11 -50.88 -12.63
CA GLU A 109 7.15 -52.10 -13.45
C GLU A 109 8.60 -52.54 -13.57
N GLY A 110 8.97 -53.58 -12.83
CA GLY A 110 10.28 -54.21 -12.94
C GLY A 110 10.74 -54.98 -11.71
N ILE A 111 9.95 -55.94 -11.24
CA ILE A 111 10.46 -57.21 -10.66
C ILE A 111 9.61 -58.33 -11.26
#